data_AF-A0A2G8JPM1-F1
#
_entry.id   AF-A0A2G8JPM1-F1
#
_cell.length_a   1.000
_cell.length_b   1.000
_cell.length_c   1.000
_cell.angle_alpha   90.00
_cell.angle_beta   90.00
_cell.angle_gamma   90.00
#
_symmetry.space_group_name_H-M   'P 1'
#
loop_
_entity.id
_entity.type
_entity.pdbx_description
1 polymer ?
#
loop_
_entity_poly.entity_id
_entity_poly.type
_entity_poly.pdbx_seq_one_letter_code
_entity_poly.pdbx_strand_id
1 'polypeptide(L)'
;MLANDIERMEIPPGTGHHTDTRTGVFACTSSTNGSAQILVINHRKHSNVLPDGYVTKTASVGDTVTLQVISRSNKIKWRHNGRKVLQWKGRASVTLYNVSTDDEGIYEAYTCLHKPHAFIRLIVRRCPMNFVGYQCNDYCVCYNGGVCTDEGKCICPPGFAGALCDGVRGPDCFGEDCQFSCSDQPLSKKDLKEAVVVNYFVSLIHTDALAILDFTA
;
A
#
# COMPACT_ATOMS: atom_id res chain seq x y z
N MET A 1 -18.09 11.13 -22.42
CA MET A 1 -18.21 12.08 -21.28
C MET A 1 -17.09 11.75 -20.32
N LEU A 2 -16.32 12.78 -19.96
CA LEU A 2 -14.98 12.69 -19.39
C LEU A 2 -15.03 12.24 -17.93
N ALA A 3 -14.17 11.30 -17.54
CA ALA A 3 -13.80 11.06 -16.15
C ALA A 3 -12.32 11.41 -15.99
N ASN A 4 -12.00 12.69 -16.17
CA ASN A 4 -10.72 13.28 -15.78
C ASN A 4 -10.97 14.06 -14.49
N ASP A 5 -11.04 13.35 -13.37
CA ASP A 5 -10.99 13.96 -12.03
C ASP A 5 -10.33 12.95 -11.07
N ILE A 6 -9.05 12.62 -11.33
CA ILE A 6 -8.17 12.17 -10.27
C ILE A 6 -7.52 13.44 -9.74
N GLU A 7 -8.09 14.00 -8.68
CA GLU A 7 -7.42 15.01 -7.86
C GLU A 7 -6.06 14.44 -7.46
N ARG A 8 -5.01 14.85 -8.18
CA ARG A 8 -3.63 14.68 -7.75
C ARG A 8 -3.54 15.37 -6.40
N MET A 9 -3.34 14.61 -5.33
CA MET A 9 -2.98 15.17 -4.04
C MET A 9 -1.58 15.79 -4.18
N GLU A 10 -1.54 17.04 -4.63
CA GLU A 10 -0.32 17.85 -4.67
C GLU A 10 0.08 18.21 -3.25
N ILE A 11 1.18 17.63 -2.77
CA ILE A 11 1.80 18.01 -1.50
C ILE A 11 2.65 19.27 -1.77
N PRO A 12 2.48 20.36 -1.01
CA PRO A 12 3.27 21.57 -1.21
C PRO A 12 4.76 21.29 -0.97
N PRO A 13 5.67 21.91 -1.74
CA PRO A 13 7.11 21.77 -1.52
C PRO A 13 7.45 22.21 -0.10
N GLY A 14 8.21 21.38 0.61
CA GLY A 14 8.71 21.71 1.93
C GLY A 14 9.63 22.93 1.84
N THR A 15 9.13 24.10 2.23
CA THR A 15 9.96 25.30 2.38
C THR A 15 10.77 25.17 3.66
N GLY A 16 11.92 24.49 3.58
CA GLY A 16 12.81 24.32 4.74
C GLY A 16 14.21 23.93 4.30
N HIS A 17 15.20 24.69 4.75
CA HIS A 17 16.63 24.50 4.52
C HIS A 17 17.19 23.32 5.35
N HIS A 18 16.54 22.15 5.28
CA HIS A 18 16.98 20.89 5.88
C HIS A 18 16.68 19.76 4.91
N THR A 19 17.65 18.87 4.68
CA THR A 19 17.58 17.73 3.75
C THR A 19 16.22 17.02 3.81
N ASP A 20 15.48 17.21 2.72
CA ASP A 20 14.04 16.98 2.60
C ASP A 20 13.69 15.49 2.66
N THR A 21 13.13 15.06 3.80
CA THR A 21 12.62 13.69 3.94
C THR A 21 11.19 13.66 3.40
N ARG A 22 11.06 13.28 2.12
CA ARG A 22 9.77 13.17 1.42
C ARG A 22 8.82 12.24 2.20
N THR A 23 7.80 12.81 2.81
CA THR A 23 6.75 12.10 3.56
C THR A 23 5.45 12.19 2.77
N GLY A 24 4.74 11.07 2.57
CA GLY A 24 3.50 11.07 1.79
C GLY A 24 3.25 9.76 1.06
N VAL A 25 2.27 9.81 0.14
CA VAL A 25 1.93 8.72 -0.77
C VAL A 25 2.53 9.02 -2.14
N PHE A 26 3.27 8.06 -2.68
CA PHE A 26 3.94 8.10 -3.97
C PHE A 26 3.35 7.03 -4.87
N ALA A 27 3.41 7.24 -6.18
CA ALA A 27 2.96 6.26 -7.14
C ALA A 27 4.07 5.93 -8.14
N CYS A 28 4.20 4.66 -8.48
CA CYS A 28 4.91 4.20 -9.66
C CYS A 28 3.88 3.65 -10.65
N THR A 29 3.86 4.18 -11.86
CA THR A 29 2.92 3.77 -12.91
C THR A 29 3.68 3.21 -14.11
N SER A 30 3.27 2.03 -14.57
CA SER A 30 3.74 1.43 -15.81
C SER A 30 2.59 1.37 -16.80
N SER A 31 2.88 1.68 -18.07
CA SER A 31 1.88 1.72 -19.13
C SER A 31 2.32 0.90 -20.34
N THR A 32 2.24 -0.43 -20.23
CA THR A 32 2.49 -1.40 -21.31
C THR A 32 1.23 -2.23 -21.52
N ASN A 33 0.46 -1.95 -22.59
CA ASN A 33 -0.82 -2.62 -22.91
C ASN A 33 -1.86 -2.63 -21.76
N GLY A 34 -1.89 -1.54 -20.99
CA GLY A 34 -2.69 -1.37 -19.78
C GLY A 34 -2.01 -0.33 -18.88
N SER A 35 -2.61 0.04 -17.76
CA SER A 35 -1.96 0.86 -16.73
C SER A 35 -1.87 0.06 -15.44
N ALA A 36 -0.65 -0.20 -14.97
CA ALA A 36 -0.38 -0.78 -13.67
C ALA A 36 0.15 0.30 -12.74
N GLN A 37 -0.39 0.41 -11.53
CA GLN A 37 0.02 1.42 -10.54
C GLN A 37 0.33 0.77 -9.19
N ILE A 38 1.49 1.12 -8.64
CA ILE A 38 1.91 0.79 -7.28
C ILE A 38 1.84 2.06 -6.46
N LEU A 39 1.26 1.99 -5.27
CA LEU A 39 1.31 3.07 -4.29
C LEU A 39 2.29 2.73 -3.19
N VAL A 40 3.18 3.66 -2.88
CA VAL A 40 4.16 3.57 -1.80
C VAL A 40 3.90 4.67 -0.79
N ILE A 41 3.91 4.30 0.49
CA ILE A 41 3.70 5.24 1.58
C ILE A 41 5.01 5.40 2.34
N ASN A 42 5.47 6.65 2.49
CA ASN A 42 6.62 6.98 3.33
C ASN A 42 6.19 7.85 4.50
N HIS A 43 6.64 7.48 5.70
CA HIS A 43 6.39 8.21 6.94
C HIS A 43 7.69 8.73 7.54
N ARG A 44 7.61 9.88 8.20
CA ARG A 44 8.74 10.38 8.99
C ARG A 44 8.88 9.56 10.28
N LYS A 45 10.03 8.91 10.48
CA LYS A 45 10.34 8.04 11.63
C LYS A 45 10.05 8.64 13.02
N HIS A 46 10.13 9.97 13.16
CA HIS A 46 9.87 10.70 14.42
C HIS A 46 8.58 11.52 14.39
N SER A 47 7.58 11.07 13.64
CA SER A 47 6.25 11.69 13.63
C SER A 47 5.52 11.49 14.97
N ASN A 48 4.63 12.42 15.32
CA ASN A 48 3.77 12.33 16.50
C ASN A 48 2.61 11.33 16.32
N VAL A 49 2.36 10.93 15.08
CA VAL A 49 1.35 9.95 14.70
C VAL A 49 1.96 9.06 13.63
N LEU A 50 1.88 7.75 13.84
CA LEU A 50 2.38 6.72 12.95
C LEU A 50 1.35 5.60 12.85
N PRO A 51 1.26 4.90 11.71
CA PRO A 51 0.45 3.68 11.61
C PRO A 51 0.95 2.63 12.62
N ASP A 52 0.01 1.86 13.16
CA ASP A 52 0.32 0.70 13.99
C ASP A 52 0.35 -0.56 13.11
N GLY A 53 1.56 -1.04 12.80
CA GLY A 53 1.80 -2.15 11.86
C GLY A 53 1.81 -1.72 10.38
N TYR A 54 1.31 -2.59 9.50
CA TYR A 54 1.37 -2.36 8.05
C TYR A 54 0.61 -1.13 7.59
N VAL A 55 1.22 -0.45 6.62
CA VAL A 55 0.67 0.74 5.98
C VAL A 55 -0.37 0.40 4.90
N THR A 56 -0.41 -0.85 4.44
CA THR A 56 -1.40 -1.36 3.50
C THR A 56 -2.19 -2.48 4.17
N LYS A 57 -3.52 -2.42 4.08
CA LYS A 57 -4.43 -3.49 4.50
C LYS A 57 -5.25 -3.91 3.30
N THR A 58 -5.35 -5.21 3.09
CA THR A 58 -6.20 -5.80 2.05
C THR A 58 -7.36 -6.50 2.72
N ALA A 59 -8.57 -6.22 2.25
CA ALA A 59 -9.80 -6.81 2.70
C ALA A 59 -10.69 -7.18 1.52
N SER A 60 -11.71 -7.97 1.78
CA SER A 60 -12.76 -8.34 0.83
C SER A 60 -14.06 -7.64 1.22
N VAL A 61 -14.99 -7.43 0.28
CA VAL A 61 -16.31 -6.92 0.63
C VAL A 61 -16.96 -7.79 1.71
N GLY A 62 -17.59 -7.13 2.69
CA GLY A 62 -18.20 -7.78 3.85
C GLY A 62 -17.25 -8.00 5.03
N ASP A 63 -15.94 -7.84 4.85
CA ASP A 63 -14.98 -7.98 5.95
C ASP A 63 -15.15 -6.86 7.01
N THR A 64 -14.58 -7.09 8.18
CA THR A 64 -14.41 -6.07 9.22
C THR A 64 -12.94 -5.70 9.33
N VAL A 65 -12.63 -4.42 9.16
CA VAL A 65 -11.25 -3.91 9.10
C VAL A 65 -11.02 -2.90 10.20
N THR A 66 -9.91 -3.03 10.93
CA THR A 66 -9.52 -2.04 11.94
C THR A 66 -8.27 -1.28 11.48
N LEU A 67 -8.37 0.05 11.47
CA LEU A 67 -7.27 0.98 11.20
C LEU A 67 -6.77 1.54 12.52
N GLN A 68 -5.46 1.45 12.75
CA GLN A 68 -4.85 1.82 14.03
C GLN A 68 -3.62 2.72 13.82
N VAL A 69 -3.47 3.69 14.71
CA VAL A 69 -2.31 4.58 14.75
C VAL A 69 -1.79 4.72 16.18
N ILE A 70 -0.47 4.77 16.30
CA ILE A 70 0.22 5.09 17.54
C ILE A 70 0.39 6.61 17.60
N SER A 71 -0.12 7.24 18.66
CA SER A 71 0.06 8.67 18.87
C SER A 71 0.27 9.02 20.34
N ARG A 72 1.09 10.05 20.58
CA ARG A 72 1.27 10.66 21.91
C ARG A 72 0.16 11.65 22.28
N SER A 73 -0.76 11.94 21.36
CA SER A 73 -1.84 12.90 21.55
C SER A 73 -3.18 12.23 21.28
N ASN A 74 -4.18 12.57 22.09
CA ASN A 74 -5.57 12.18 21.87
C ASN A 74 -6.32 13.14 20.91
N LYS A 75 -5.63 14.13 20.31
CA LYS A 75 -6.23 15.10 19.37
C LYS A 75 -6.19 14.62 17.92
N ILE A 76 -6.27 13.31 17.70
CA ILE A 76 -6.20 12.67 16.37
C ILE A 76 -7.42 13.08 15.55
N LYS A 77 -7.19 13.36 14.27
CA LYS A 77 -8.21 13.64 13.27
C LYS A 77 -7.96 12.71 12.08
N TRP A 78 -9.03 12.32 11.43
CA TRP A 78 -9.00 11.40 10.30
C TRP A 78 -9.52 12.07 9.03
N ARG A 79 -8.95 11.68 7.91
CA ARG A 79 -9.49 11.88 6.57
C ARG A 79 -9.50 10.56 5.81
N HIS A 80 -10.42 10.44 4.87
CA HIS A 80 -10.49 9.38 3.88
C HIS A 80 -10.55 10.04 2.51
N ASN A 81 -9.58 9.73 1.65
CA ASN A 81 -9.43 10.34 0.32
C ASN A 81 -9.51 11.88 0.37
N GLY A 82 -8.80 12.50 1.31
CA GLY A 82 -8.78 13.95 1.54
C GLY A 82 -9.99 14.54 2.28
N ARG A 83 -11.10 13.81 2.39
CA ARG A 83 -12.33 14.27 3.07
C ARG A 83 -12.29 13.98 4.56
N LYS A 84 -12.65 14.95 5.39
CA LYS A 84 -12.59 14.82 6.87
C LYS A 84 -13.64 13.83 7.38
N VAL A 85 -13.22 12.91 8.25
CA VAL A 85 -14.09 11.92 8.91
C VAL A 85 -14.28 12.35 10.37
N LEU A 86 -15.30 13.17 10.63
CA LEU A 86 -15.48 13.87 11.92
C LEU A 86 -15.86 12.92 13.06
N GLN A 87 -16.58 11.84 12.76
CA GLN A 87 -17.04 10.83 13.73
C GLN A 87 -15.90 10.07 14.40
N TRP A 88 -14.70 10.09 13.82
CA TRP A 88 -13.51 9.40 14.36
C TRP A 88 -12.57 10.32 15.13
N LYS A 89 -12.98 11.55 15.42
CA LYS A 89 -12.16 12.51 16.16
C LYS A 89 -11.73 11.93 17.51
N GLY A 90 -10.42 12.00 17.75
CA GLY A 90 -9.75 11.55 18.97
C GLY A 90 -9.54 10.04 19.08
N ARG A 91 -9.96 9.25 18.08
CA ARG A 91 -9.79 7.80 18.07
C ARG A 91 -8.44 7.43 17.47
N ALA A 92 -7.66 6.63 18.21
CA ALA A 92 -6.43 6.01 17.72
C ALA A 92 -6.69 4.70 16.94
N SER A 93 -7.82 4.05 17.21
CA SER A 93 -8.27 2.83 16.56
C SER A 93 -9.71 3.02 16.07
N VAL A 94 -9.96 2.70 14.79
CA VAL A 94 -11.28 2.80 14.15
C VAL A 94 -11.56 1.51 13.41
N THR A 95 -12.78 0.98 13.57
CA THR A 95 -13.22 -0.25 12.93
C THR A 95 -14.30 0.07 11.91
N LEU A 96 -14.06 -0.38 10.68
CA LEU A 96 -15.01 -0.43 9.58
C LEU A 96 -15.64 -1.82 9.58
N TYR A 97 -16.97 -1.88 9.58
CA TYR A 97 -17.72 -3.14 9.56
C TYR A 97 -18.35 -3.31 8.20
N ASN A 98 -18.39 -4.56 7.71
CA ASN A 98 -19.01 -4.91 6.45
C ASN A 98 -18.53 -3.99 5.31
N VAL A 99 -17.22 -3.96 5.10
CA VAL A 99 -16.58 -3.02 4.17
C VAL A 99 -17.07 -3.23 2.74
N SER A 100 -17.09 -2.14 1.99
CA SER A 100 -17.48 -2.08 0.58
C SER A 100 -16.34 -1.48 -0.25
N THR A 101 -16.46 -1.52 -1.57
CA THR A 101 -15.49 -0.86 -2.46
C THR A 101 -15.41 0.65 -2.24
N ASP A 102 -16.45 1.28 -1.67
CA ASP A 102 -16.44 2.71 -1.35
C ASP A 102 -15.54 3.04 -0.16
N ASP A 103 -15.20 2.05 0.68
CA ASP A 103 -14.25 2.19 1.78
C ASP A 103 -12.79 2.13 1.28
N GLU A 104 -12.55 1.72 0.03
CA GLU A 104 -11.20 1.70 -0.53
C GLU A 104 -10.55 3.10 -0.54
N GLY A 105 -9.23 3.14 -0.32
CA GLY A 105 -8.42 4.32 -0.54
C GLY A 105 -7.44 4.64 0.57
N ILE A 106 -7.11 5.93 0.69
CA ILE A 106 -6.10 6.43 1.63
C ILE A 106 -6.76 7.05 2.85
N TYR A 107 -6.45 6.48 4.01
CA TYR A 107 -6.79 7.01 5.31
C TYR A 107 -5.62 7.80 5.88
N GLU A 108 -5.87 9.05 6.24
CA GLU A 108 -4.88 9.98 6.76
C GLU A 108 -5.25 10.36 8.20
N ALA A 109 -4.38 10.02 9.15
CA ALA A 109 -4.48 10.40 10.55
C ALA A 109 -3.45 11.48 10.89
N TYR A 110 -3.91 12.55 11.54
CA TYR A 110 -3.08 13.71 11.85
C TYR A 110 -3.51 14.40 13.14
N THR A 111 -2.56 15.05 13.81
CA THR A 111 -2.82 15.84 15.03
C THR A 111 -2.83 17.35 14.73
N CYS A 112 -2.01 17.79 13.78
CA CYS A 112 -1.90 19.17 13.29
C CYS A 112 -1.48 19.15 11.81
N LEU A 113 -2.02 20.06 11.00
CA LEU A 113 -1.81 20.09 9.54
C LEU A 113 -0.37 20.39 9.10
N HIS A 114 0.43 21.01 9.97
CA HIS A 114 1.83 21.37 9.68
C HIS A 114 2.83 20.34 10.23
N LYS A 115 2.34 19.21 10.75
CA LYS A 115 3.17 18.12 11.27
C LYS A 115 3.09 16.93 10.30
N PRO A 116 4.04 15.99 10.34
CA PRO A 116 3.95 14.78 9.54
C PRO A 116 2.68 13.99 9.93
N HIS A 117 2.01 13.44 8.92
CA HIS A 117 0.79 12.67 9.08
C HIS A 117 1.07 11.16 8.97
N ALA A 118 0.12 10.35 9.42
CA ALA A 118 0.10 8.91 9.22
C ALA A 118 -0.87 8.56 8.09
N PHE A 119 -0.38 7.88 7.06
CA PHE A 119 -1.20 7.33 5.98
C PHE A 119 -1.33 5.81 6.10
N ILE A 120 -2.52 5.30 5.82
CA ILE A 120 -2.83 3.87 5.69
C ILE A 120 -3.63 3.69 4.40
N ARG A 121 -3.26 2.73 3.55
CA ARG A 121 -4.01 2.33 2.37
C ARG A 121 -4.89 1.13 2.71
N LEU A 122 -6.19 1.25 2.47
CA LEU A 122 -7.09 0.11 2.43
C LEU A 122 -7.34 -0.25 0.97
N ILE A 123 -7.19 -1.54 0.64
CA ILE A 123 -7.59 -2.14 -0.64
C ILE A 123 -8.79 -3.03 -0.35
N VAL A 124 -9.87 -2.87 -1.09
CA VAL A 124 -11.09 -3.68 -0.90
C VAL A 124 -11.39 -4.45 -2.19
N ARG A 125 -11.22 -5.77 -2.12
CA ARG A 125 -11.56 -6.68 -3.21
C ARG A 125 -13.06 -6.74 -3.38
N ARG A 126 -13.52 -6.66 -4.64
CA ARG A 126 -14.95 -6.62 -5.02
C ARG A 126 -15.74 -7.87 -4.61
N CYS A 127 -15.05 -8.99 -4.46
CA CYS A 127 -15.67 -10.26 -4.09
C CYS A 127 -15.38 -10.63 -2.64
N PRO A 128 -16.27 -11.40 -1.98
CA PRO A 128 -15.99 -11.97 -0.67
C PRO A 128 -14.73 -12.82 -0.67
N MET A 129 -14.21 -13.09 0.53
CA MET A 129 -12.99 -13.88 0.71
C MET A 129 -13.03 -15.18 -0.11
N ASN A 130 -11.93 -15.46 -0.81
CA ASN A 130 -11.71 -16.62 -1.69
C ASN A 130 -12.58 -16.68 -2.96
N PHE A 131 -13.43 -15.68 -3.23
CA PHE A 131 -14.19 -15.60 -4.48
C PHE A 131 -13.61 -14.54 -5.43
N VAL A 132 -13.74 -14.78 -6.74
CA VAL A 132 -13.26 -13.93 -7.84
C VAL A 132 -14.22 -13.99 -9.03
N GLY A 133 -13.90 -13.22 -10.07
CA GLY A 133 -14.71 -13.14 -11.29
C GLY A 133 -15.85 -12.13 -11.19
N TYR A 134 -16.49 -11.86 -12.32
CA TYR A 134 -17.51 -10.82 -12.44
C TYR A 134 -18.71 -11.01 -11.49
N GLN A 135 -19.10 -12.26 -11.27
CA GLN A 135 -20.21 -12.63 -10.38
C GLN A 135 -19.76 -13.17 -9.02
N CYS A 136 -18.45 -13.15 -8.72
CA CYS A 136 -17.90 -13.70 -7.47
C CYS A 136 -18.28 -15.18 -7.23
N ASN A 137 -18.36 -15.97 -8.30
CA ASN A 137 -18.73 -17.39 -8.25
C ASN A 137 -17.53 -18.32 -8.42
N ASP A 138 -16.39 -17.79 -8.88
CA ASP A 138 -15.18 -18.57 -9.08
C ASP A 138 -14.36 -18.57 -7.79
N TYR A 139 -13.88 -19.74 -7.39
CA TYR A 139 -13.10 -19.89 -6.17
C TYR A 139 -11.61 -19.72 -6.47
N CYS A 140 -10.89 -18.98 -5.63
CA CYS A 140 -9.46 -18.75 -5.75
C CYS A 140 -8.75 -18.98 -4.43
N VAL A 141 -7.65 -19.74 -4.48
CA VAL A 141 -6.81 -20.09 -3.33
C VAL A 141 -5.36 -19.73 -3.64
N CYS A 142 -4.74 -18.97 -2.75
CA CYS A 142 -3.31 -18.73 -2.76
C CYS A 142 -2.73 -19.09 -1.38
N TYR A 143 -1.64 -19.82 -1.37
CA TYR A 143 -0.93 -20.22 -0.15
C TYR A 143 0.07 -19.15 0.28
N ASN A 144 0.63 -19.33 1.49
CA ASN A 144 1.75 -18.54 2.02
C ASN A 144 1.51 -17.01 2.05
N GLY A 145 0.25 -16.59 2.17
CA GLY A 145 -0.13 -15.17 2.16
C GLY A 145 -0.33 -14.57 0.77
N GLY A 146 -0.32 -15.38 -0.30
CA GLY A 146 -0.68 -14.88 -1.63
C GLY A 146 -2.09 -14.28 -1.67
N VAL A 147 -2.28 -13.30 -2.57
CA VAL A 147 -3.56 -12.60 -2.74
C VAL A 147 -4.06 -12.81 -4.17
N CYS A 148 -5.34 -13.19 -4.29
CA CYS A 148 -5.96 -13.35 -5.61
C CYS A 148 -6.22 -12.00 -6.27
N THR A 149 -5.91 -11.92 -7.57
CA THR A 149 -6.41 -10.86 -8.46
C THR A 149 -7.89 -11.08 -8.75
N ASP A 150 -8.53 -10.07 -9.35
CA ASP A 150 -9.94 -10.16 -9.76
C ASP A 150 -10.16 -11.24 -10.83
N GLU A 151 -9.12 -11.58 -11.61
CA GLU A 151 -9.11 -12.65 -12.62
C GLU A 151 -8.79 -14.04 -12.05
N GLY A 152 -8.54 -14.16 -10.74
CA GLY A 152 -8.26 -15.45 -10.08
C GLY A 152 -6.81 -15.93 -10.19
N LYS A 153 -5.87 -15.04 -10.53
CA LYS A 153 -4.43 -15.34 -10.44
C LYS A 153 -3.90 -15.00 -9.06
N CYS A 154 -2.86 -15.69 -8.60
CA CYS A 154 -2.21 -15.34 -7.34
C CYS A 154 -1.09 -14.34 -7.55
N ILE A 155 -1.07 -13.30 -6.72
CA ILE A 155 0.11 -12.45 -6.50
C ILE A 155 0.84 -13.03 -5.28
N CYS A 156 2.03 -13.57 -5.51
CA CYS A 156 2.83 -14.20 -4.47
C CYS A 156 3.68 -13.20 -3.70
N PRO A 157 3.83 -13.40 -2.38
CA PRO A 157 4.78 -12.62 -1.60
C PRO A 157 6.22 -13.01 -1.96
N PRO A 158 7.20 -12.14 -1.69
CA PRO A 158 8.62 -12.46 -1.86
C PRO A 158 9.01 -13.78 -1.19
N GLY A 159 9.89 -14.53 -1.85
CA GLY A 159 10.34 -15.85 -1.44
C GLY A 159 9.42 -17.01 -1.80
N PHE A 160 8.27 -16.74 -2.42
CA PHE A 160 7.31 -17.74 -2.93
C PHE A 160 7.00 -17.51 -4.40
N ALA A 161 6.71 -18.60 -5.12
CA ALA A 161 6.35 -18.57 -6.53
C ALA A 161 5.41 -19.73 -6.89
N GLY A 162 4.99 -19.77 -8.16
CA GLY A 162 4.05 -20.77 -8.68
C GLY A 162 2.60 -20.26 -8.67
N ALA A 163 1.73 -20.94 -9.43
CA ALA A 163 0.37 -20.47 -9.68
C ALA A 163 -0.49 -20.28 -8.42
N LEU A 164 -0.19 -21.01 -7.34
CA LEU A 164 -0.87 -20.93 -6.04
C LEU A 164 0.03 -20.43 -4.91
N CYS A 165 1.24 -19.92 -5.21
CA CYS A 165 2.24 -19.48 -4.23
C CYS A 165 2.71 -20.56 -3.24
N ASP A 166 2.68 -21.83 -3.63
CA ASP A 166 3.10 -22.99 -2.86
C ASP A 166 4.59 -23.34 -3.03
N GLY A 167 5.24 -22.82 -4.07
CA GLY A 167 6.66 -23.03 -4.33
C GLY A 167 7.55 -22.12 -3.49
N VAL A 168 8.21 -22.68 -2.47
CA VAL A 168 9.22 -21.97 -1.67
C VAL A 168 10.50 -21.76 -2.49
N ARG A 169 10.99 -20.51 -2.58
CA ARG A 169 12.19 -20.15 -3.35
C ARG A 169 13.35 -19.61 -2.49
N GLY A 170 13.07 -19.10 -1.29
CA GLY A 170 14.08 -18.63 -0.34
C GLY A 170 14.00 -17.11 -0.05
N PRO A 171 14.68 -16.63 1.01
CA PRO A 171 14.46 -15.30 1.58
C PRO A 171 14.92 -14.14 0.69
N ASP A 172 15.92 -14.35 -0.16
CA ASP A 172 16.52 -13.28 -0.96
C ASP A 172 15.93 -13.19 -2.37
N CYS A 173 14.79 -13.82 -2.61
CA CYS A 173 14.26 -14.02 -3.96
C CYS A 173 12.91 -13.33 -4.14
N PHE A 174 12.74 -12.58 -5.24
CA PHE A 174 11.50 -11.85 -5.52
C PHE A 174 11.20 -11.72 -7.02
N GLY A 175 9.99 -11.26 -7.34
CA GLY A 175 9.43 -11.26 -8.69
C GLY A 175 8.50 -12.45 -8.93
N GLU A 176 7.72 -12.41 -10.02
CA GLU A 176 6.69 -13.41 -10.35
C GLU A 176 7.23 -14.85 -10.37
N ASP A 177 8.42 -15.05 -10.94
CA ASP A 177 9.08 -16.35 -11.06
C ASP A 177 10.39 -16.44 -10.27
N CYS A 178 10.59 -15.49 -9.35
CA CYS A 178 11.76 -15.43 -8.50
C CYS A 178 13.06 -15.16 -9.30
N GLN A 179 12.96 -14.24 -10.26
CA GLN A 179 14.03 -13.84 -11.17
C GLN A 179 14.96 -12.77 -10.61
N PHE A 180 14.59 -12.14 -9.49
CA PHE A 180 15.39 -11.10 -8.85
C PHE A 180 15.89 -11.54 -7.48
N SER A 181 17.06 -11.02 -7.11
CA SER A 181 17.64 -11.27 -5.80
C SER A 181 17.97 -10.00 -5.04
N CYS A 182 17.81 -10.04 -3.72
CA CYS A 182 18.26 -8.96 -2.84
C CYS A 182 19.78 -8.79 -2.96
N SER A 183 20.24 -7.53 -2.98
CA SER A 183 21.66 -7.20 -2.99
C SER A 183 21.97 -6.32 -1.79
N ASP A 184 22.99 -6.72 -1.03
CA ASP A 184 23.54 -5.92 0.08
C ASP A 184 24.37 -4.73 -0.41
N GLN A 185 24.56 -4.60 -1.73
CA GLN A 185 25.30 -3.47 -2.27
C GLN A 185 24.47 -2.17 -2.17
N PRO A 186 25.07 -1.09 -1.66
CA PRO A 186 24.38 0.20 -1.62
C PRO A 186 24.05 0.65 -3.04
N LEU A 187 22.77 0.98 -3.27
CA LEU A 187 22.30 1.56 -4.52
C LEU A 187 23.16 2.77 -4.90
N SER A 188 23.62 2.82 -6.16
CA SER A 188 24.33 3.99 -6.64
C SER A 188 23.38 5.19 -6.74
N LYS A 189 23.91 6.41 -6.72
CA LYS A 189 23.11 7.64 -6.93
C LYS A 189 22.37 7.68 -8.26
N LYS A 190 22.79 6.87 -9.23
CA LYS A 190 22.11 6.69 -10.52
C LYS A 190 20.87 5.81 -10.36
N ASP A 191 20.96 4.77 -9.54
CA ASP A 191 19.88 3.83 -9.25
C ASP A 191 18.80 4.45 -8.33
N LEU A 192 19.17 5.44 -7.50
CA LEU A 192 18.23 6.17 -6.63
C LEU A 192 17.22 7.06 -7.38
N LYS A 193 17.44 7.37 -8.66
CA LYS A 193 16.44 8.11 -9.47
C LYS A 193 15.28 7.23 -9.92
N GLU A 194 15.52 5.92 -9.95
CA GLU A 194 14.60 4.90 -10.46
C GLU A 194 14.15 3.97 -9.32
N ALA A 195 14.67 4.16 -8.11
CA ALA A 195 14.34 3.35 -6.95
C ALA A 195 13.28 3.99 -6.04
N VAL A 196 12.24 3.22 -5.75
CA VAL A 196 11.32 3.53 -4.65
C VAL A 196 11.80 2.77 -3.42
N VAL A 197 12.22 3.52 -2.41
CA VAL A 197 12.56 2.95 -1.09
C VAL A 197 11.26 2.76 -0.32
N VAL A 198 10.73 1.54 -0.34
CA VAL A 198 9.77 1.06 0.68
C VAL A 198 10.62 0.48 1.81
N ASN A 199 10.31 0.71 3.09
CA ASN A 199 11.18 0.28 4.20
C ASN A 199 11.72 -1.15 4.00
N TYR A 200 13.05 -1.25 3.84
CA TYR A 200 13.86 -2.45 3.51
C TYR A 200 13.83 -2.99 2.07
N PHE A 201 13.35 -2.22 1.09
CA PHE A 201 13.35 -2.64 -0.31
C PHE A 201 13.87 -1.57 -1.27
N VAL A 202 14.57 -2.07 -2.28
CA VAL A 202 15.07 -1.35 -3.44
C VAL A 202 14.29 -1.86 -4.64
N SER A 203 13.37 -1.05 -5.19
CA SER A 203 12.80 -1.35 -6.51
C SER A 203 13.77 -0.86 -7.57
N LEU A 204 14.22 -1.69 -8.52
CA LEU A 204 14.96 -1.24 -9.71
C LEU A 204 14.00 -1.26 -10.90
N ILE A 205 13.78 -0.11 -11.55
CA ILE A 205 12.91 -0.01 -12.73
C ILE A 205 13.78 -0.05 -13.99
N HIS A 206 14.05 -1.25 -14.51
CA HIS A 206 14.33 -1.40 -15.93
C HIS A 206 13.65 -2.65 -16.50
N THR A 207 12.78 -2.40 -17.48
CA THR A 207 12.07 -3.34 -18.36
C THR A 207 11.38 -4.52 -17.65
N ASP A 208 10.05 -4.47 -17.64
CA ASP A 208 9.10 -5.52 -17.19
C ASP A 208 8.86 -5.65 -15.67
N ALA A 209 8.55 -4.54 -14.97
CA ALA A 209 8.30 -4.53 -13.53
C ALA A 209 6.79 -4.42 -13.15
N LEU A 210 6.34 -5.42 -12.38
CA LEU A 210 5.05 -5.53 -11.70
C LEU A 210 5.15 -5.17 -10.20
N ALA A 211 3.99 -4.98 -9.60
CA ALA A 211 3.73 -4.34 -8.32
C ALA A 211 4.15 -5.10 -7.05
N ILE A 212 4.73 -4.35 -6.10
CA ILE A 212 5.12 -4.77 -4.75
C ILE A 212 3.88 -4.84 -3.84
N LEU A 213 3.66 -5.98 -3.19
CA LEU A 213 2.79 -6.13 -2.03
C LEU A 213 3.65 -6.59 -0.84
N ASP A 214 3.65 -5.81 0.24
CA ASP A 214 4.36 -6.10 1.48
C ASP A 214 3.58 -7.12 2.33
N PHE A 215 4.27 -8.19 2.75
CA PHE A 215 3.97 -9.02 3.93
C PHE A 215 5.23 -8.93 4.83
N THR A 216 5.13 -8.89 6.15
CA THR A 216 5.30 -10.11 6.98
C THR A 216 5.31 -9.78 8.48
N ALA A 217 4.71 -10.68 9.26
CA ALA A 217 4.70 -10.91 10.73
C ALA A 217 4.43 -9.74 11.71
#